data_AF-A0A938LT86-F1
#
_entry.id   AF-A0A938LT86-F1
#
_cell.length_a   1.000
_cell.length_b   1.000
_cell.length_c   1.000
_cell.angle_alpha   90.00
_cell.angle_beta   90.00
_cell.angle_gamma   90.00
#
_symmetry.space_group_name_H-M   'P 1'
#
loop_
_entity.id
_entity.type
_entity.pdbx_description
1 polymer ?
#
loop_
_entity_poly.entity_id
_entity_poly.type
_entity_poly.pdbx_seq_one_letter_code
_entity_poly.pdbx_strand_id
1 'polypeptide(L)'
;MDDKARQETPARRREWEKQTPAHQKFTKTDLAKFEHAWMGLPHLVCFGAEKNFVRFAERMEEDGKPEVNRDYFWHTVAKAILWRSAEKLFDTLDLKGYRANSVAYGLAWLVEESGRRIDLNRIWTEQRLSPALCEALKTACKAAWGRLNQQQGNVGEASKKVECWEAFRRKKIALPEAWRKELAERPFAVPRTEEETLSAAWERLRHKFLADTRMIEDLEALTGKQWVRSRQCDTVSSYAVLTWEQLRRRRGLGMKKIRNLIEMFAIAEGA
;
A
#
# COMPACT_ATOMS: atom_id res chain seq x y z
N MET A 1 27.79 -0.62 3.56
CA MET A 1 28.83 0.42 3.73
C MET A 1 28.12 1.77 3.72
N ASP A 2 28.34 2.61 4.73
CA ASP A 2 27.74 3.95 4.76
C ASP A 2 28.41 4.84 3.69
N ASP A 3 27.65 5.29 2.68
CA ASP A 3 28.14 6.20 1.63
C ASP A 3 28.67 7.53 2.20
N LYS A 4 28.25 7.89 3.41
CA LYS A 4 28.83 8.97 4.21
C LYS A 4 30.29 8.72 4.56
N ALA A 5 30.65 7.49 4.93
CA ALA A 5 32.03 7.13 5.29
C ALA A 5 32.96 7.11 4.06
N ARG A 6 32.40 6.94 2.86
CA ARG A 6 33.10 7.03 1.57
C ARG A 6 33.45 8.47 1.18
N GLN A 7 32.89 9.47 1.86
CA GLN A 7 33.28 10.87 1.64
C GLN A 7 34.62 11.13 2.34
N GLU A 8 35.66 11.35 1.53
CA GLU A 8 37.07 11.44 1.95
C GLU A 8 37.36 12.65 2.85
N THR A 9 36.62 13.76 2.70
CA THR A 9 36.86 15.00 3.44
C THR A 9 35.67 15.40 4.32
N PRO A 10 35.92 16.12 5.44
CA PRO A 10 34.85 16.68 6.26
C PRO A 10 33.90 17.60 5.48
N ALA A 11 34.40 18.33 4.48
CA ALA A 11 33.60 19.19 3.62
C ALA A 11 32.64 18.37 2.72
N ARG A 12 33.13 17.31 2.07
CA ARG A 12 32.28 16.40 1.27
C ARG A 12 31.27 15.65 2.12
N ARG A 13 31.61 15.28 3.35
CA ARG A 13 30.65 14.70 4.32
C ARG A 13 29.50 15.66 4.62
N ARG A 14 29.79 16.93 4.90
CA ARG A 14 28.77 17.96 5.16
C ARG A 14 27.89 18.20 3.94
N GLU A 15 28.48 18.24 2.75
CA GLU A 15 27.72 18.42 1.51
C GLU A 15 26.81 17.21 1.22
N TRP A 16 27.32 15.99 1.44
CA TRP A 16 26.52 14.77 1.36
C TRP A 16 25.37 14.76 2.38
N GLU A 17 25.59 15.22 3.61
CA GLU A 17 24.54 15.32 4.64
C GLU A 17 23.44 16.32 4.28
N LYS A 18 23.77 17.40 3.56
CA LYS A 18 22.75 18.33 3.03
C LYS A 18 21.89 17.65 1.96
N GLN A 19 22.48 16.83 1.10
CA GLN A 19 21.79 16.14 0.02
C GLN A 19 21.07 14.86 0.49
N THR A 20 21.55 14.24 1.58
CA THR A 20 21.00 13.03 2.18
C THR A 20 20.64 13.27 3.64
N PRO A 21 19.65 14.14 3.92
CA PRO A 21 19.33 14.51 5.28
C PRO A 21 18.79 13.29 6.04
N ALA A 22 19.36 13.03 7.22
CA ALA A 22 19.04 11.85 8.02
C ALA A 22 17.54 11.72 8.34
N HIS A 23 16.83 12.84 8.47
CA HIS A 23 15.39 12.84 8.73
C HIS A 23 14.56 12.39 7.53
N GLN A 24 15.09 12.34 6.30
CA GLN A 24 14.42 11.80 5.11
C GLN A 24 14.70 10.32 4.89
N LYS A 25 15.72 9.75 5.55
CA LYS A 25 16.03 8.31 5.49
C LYS A 25 14.94 7.50 6.18
N PHE A 26 14.52 6.40 5.56
CA PHE A 26 13.69 5.36 6.18
C PHE A 26 14.20 3.98 5.81
N THR A 27 13.88 2.98 6.62
CA THR A 27 14.34 1.60 6.44
C THR A 27 13.26 0.73 5.76
N LYS A 28 13.62 -0.50 5.40
CA LYS A 28 12.65 -1.49 4.87
C LYS A 28 11.51 -1.79 5.86
N THR A 29 11.79 -1.75 7.17
CA THR A 29 10.78 -1.97 8.21
C THR A 29 9.89 -0.74 8.39
N ASP A 30 10.40 0.47 8.14
CA ASP A 30 9.59 1.68 8.06
C ASP A 30 8.62 1.64 6.89
N LEU A 31 9.09 1.25 5.70
CA LEU A 31 8.25 1.08 4.52
C LEU A 31 7.07 0.13 4.81
N ALA A 32 7.34 -1.03 5.41
CA ALA A 32 6.31 -1.99 5.78
C ALA A 32 5.26 -1.40 6.74
N LYS A 33 5.65 -0.51 7.67
CA LYS A 33 4.69 0.16 8.56
C LYS A 33 3.78 1.11 7.77
N PHE A 34 4.36 1.92 6.88
CA PHE A 34 3.63 2.91 6.09
C PHE A 34 2.61 2.22 5.18
N GLU A 35 3.04 1.15 4.49
CA GLU A 35 2.18 0.38 3.59
C GLU A 35 1.05 -0.34 4.34
N HIS A 36 1.36 -1.10 5.39
CA HIS A 36 0.31 -1.81 6.14
C HIS A 36 -0.68 -0.87 6.81
N ALA A 37 -0.23 0.29 7.32
CA ALA A 37 -1.15 1.27 7.88
C ALA A 37 -2.07 1.85 6.80
N TRP A 38 -1.54 2.18 5.62
CA TRP A 38 -2.34 2.62 4.47
C TRP A 38 -3.32 1.56 3.96
N MET A 39 -2.91 0.29 4.00
CA MET A 39 -3.75 -0.84 3.57
C MET A 39 -4.90 -1.16 4.53
N GLY A 40 -4.95 -0.55 5.73
CA GLY A 40 -5.95 -0.90 6.75
C GLY A 40 -5.57 -2.14 7.57
N LEU A 41 -4.27 -2.40 7.73
CA LEU A 41 -3.72 -3.56 8.45
C LEU A 41 -2.93 -3.15 9.71
N PRO A 42 -3.49 -2.33 10.62
CA PRO A 42 -2.73 -1.82 11.76
C PRO A 42 -2.37 -2.91 12.77
N HIS A 43 -3.14 -4.01 12.80
CA HIS A 43 -2.83 -5.19 13.63
C HIS A 43 -1.50 -5.85 13.23
N LEU A 44 -1.12 -5.81 11.94
CA LEU A 44 0.19 -6.27 11.48
C LEU A 44 1.31 -5.35 11.97
N VAL A 45 1.08 -4.03 11.91
CA VAL A 45 2.03 -3.02 12.41
C VAL A 45 2.31 -3.21 13.90
N CYS A 46 1.29 -3.59 14.68
CA CYS A 46 1.40 -3.87 16.11
C CYS A 46 2.27 -5.09 16.47
N PHE A 47 2.67 -5.95 15.53
CA PHE A 47 3.64 -7.03 15.80
C PHE A 47 5.08 -6.51 16.01
N GLY A 48 5.34 -5.24 15.70
CA GLY A 48 6.66 -4.63 15.77
C GLY A 48 7.39 -4.64 14.43
N ALA A 49 8.45 -3.85 14.32
CA ALA A 49 9.10 -3.50 13.05
C ALA A 49 9.55 -4.73 12.22
N GLU A 50 10.23 -5.68 12.84
CA GLU A 50 10.77 -6.86 12.14
C GLU A 50 9.67 -7.83 11.71
N LYS A 51 8.78 -8.21 12.64
CA LYS A 51 7.67 -9.13 12.34
C LYS A 51 6.70 -8.53 11.32
N ASN A 52 6.42 -7.24 11.41
CA ASN A 52 5.61 -6.53 10.42
C ASN A 52 6.26 -6.57 9.03
N PHE A 53 7.59 -6.39 8.95
CA PHE A 53 8.32 -6.50 7.69
C PHE A 53 8.30 -7.91 7.11
N VAL A 54 8.45 -8.95 7.94
CA VAL A 54 8.32 -10.34 7.47
C VAL A 54 6.94 -10.56 6.83
N ARG A 55 5.86 -10.13 7.48
CA ARG A 55 4.50 -10.19 6.92
C ARG A 55 4.35 -9.39 5.63
N PHE A 56 4.98 -8.22 5.55
CA PHE A 56 4.97 -7.41 4.34
C PHE A 56 5.69 -8.10 3.18
N ALA A 57 6.84 -8.74 3.45
CA ALA A 57 7.59 -9.50 2.44
C ALA A 57 6.82 -10.73 1.97
N GLU A 58 6.24 -11.52 2.89
CA GLU A 58 5.34 -12.65 2.57
C GLU A 58 4.22 -12.20 1.63
N ARG A 59 3.56 -11.08 1.94
CA ARG A 59 2.52 -10.52 1.08
C ARG A 59 3.03 -10.09 -0.29
N MET A 60 4.23 -9.52 -0.41
CA MET A 60 4.79 -9.18 -1.72
C MET A 60 5.08 -10.42 -2.58
N GLU A 61 5.36 -11.58 -1.96
CA GLU A 61 5.53 -12.85 -2.67
C GLU A 61 4.17 -13.46 -3.08
N GLU A 62 3.16 -13.36 -2.21
CA GLU A 62 1.82 -13.89 -2.44
C GLU A 62 0.98 -13.02 -3.40
N ASP A 63 0.88 -11.71 -3.10
CA ASP A 63 0.05 -10.71 -3.80
C ASP A 63 0.74 -10.14 -5.05
N GLY A 64 2.05 -10.35 -5.19
CA GLY A 64 2.87 -9.78 -6.25
C GLY A 64 3.58 -8.49 -5.86
N LYS A 65 4.67 -8.20 -6.56
CA LYS A 65 5.50 -7.01 -6.33
C LYS A 65 4.87 -5.79 -7.02
N PRO A 66 4.84 -4.61 -6.38
CA PRO A 66 4.37 -3.40 -7.03
C PRO A 66 5.35 -2.99 -8.13
N GLU A 67 4.82 -2.38 -9.18
CA GLU A 67 5.63 -1.69 -10.19
C GLU A 67 6.22 -0.43 -9.56
N VAL A 68 7.55 -0.40 -9.40
CA VAL A 68 8.26 0.73 -8.79
C VAL A 68 8.51 1.79 -9.85
N ASN A 69 7.54 2.69 -10.00
CA ASN A 69 7.64 3.86 -10.87
C ASN A 69 7.73 5.16 -10.03
N ARG A 70 7.75 6.31 -10.72
CA ARG A 70 7.84 7.63 -10.08
C ARG A 70 6.68 7.88 -9.11
N ASP A 71 5.46 7.55 -9.50
CA ASP A 71 4.27 7.78 -8.69
C ASP A 71 4.28 6.90 -7.44
N TYR A 72 4.67 5.63 -7.59
CA TYR A 72 4.87 4.72 -6.45
C TYR A 72 5.85 5.32 -5.44
N PHE A 73 7.00 5.82 -5.91
CA PHE A 73 7.97 6.48 -5.05
C PHE A 73 7.40 7.71 -4.33
N TRP A 74 6.74 8.61 -5.06
CA TRP A 74 6.11 9.81 -4.48
C TRP A 74 5.06 9.47 -3.44
N HIS A 75 4.20 8.50 -3.73
CA HIS A 75 3.16 8.04 -2.80
C HIS A 75 3.75 7.36 -1.57
N THR A 76 4.82 6.57 -1.71
CA THR A 76 5.54 6.00 -0.58
C THR A 76 6.11 7.10 0.33
N VAL A 77 6.72 8.14 -0.22
CA VAL A 77 7.24 9.26 0.58
C VAL A 77 6.10 10.05 1.23
N ALA A 78 4.99 10.27 0.53
CA ALA A 78 3.80 10.90 1.11
C ALA A 78 3.23 10.10 2.30
N LYS A 79 3.17 8.77 2.20
CA LYS A 79 2.80 7.88 3.33
C LYS A 79 3.80 7.99 4.49
N ALA A 80 5.10 8.15 4.21
CA ALA A 80 6.12 8.36 5.24
C ALA A 80 5.92 9.70 5.97
N ILE A 81 5.61 10.78 5.25
CA ILE A 81 5.28 12.09 5.83
C ILE A 81 4.02 11.98 6.69
N LEU A 82 2.99 11.29 6.20
CA LEU A 82 1.73 11.05 6.92
C LEU A 82 1.99 10.32 8.25
N TRP A 83 2.73 9.22 8.22
CA TRP A 83 3.07 8.44 9.42
C TRP A 83 3.87 9.28 10.43
N ARG A 84 4.94 9.94 9.99
CA ARG A 84 5.80 10.76 10.87
C ARG A 84 5.05 11.95 11.47
N SER A 85 4.12 12.51 10.71
CA SER A 85 3.25 13.57 11.21
C SER A 85 2.28 13.02 12.25
N ALA A 86 1.67 11.85 12.02
CA ALA A 86 0.81 11.17 13.00
C ALA A 86 1.54 10.94 14.33
N GLU A 87 2.79 10.47 14.25
CA GLU A 87 3.68 10.26 15.37
C GLU A 87 3.93 11.54 16.18
N LYS A 88 4.33 12.63 15.51
CA LYS A 88 4.53 13.93 16.15
C LYS A 88 3.24 14.49 16.75
N LEU A 89 2.12 14.34 16.05
CA LEU A 89 0.81 14.81 16.50
C LEU A 89 0.36 14.03 17.75
N PHE A 90 0.59 12.72 17.79
CA PHE A 90 0.31 11.91 18.99
C PHE A 90 1.09 12.44 20.21
N ASP A 91 2.36 12.80 20.03
CA ASP A 91 3.20 13.33 21.11
C ASP A 91 2.65 14.64 21.70
N THR A 92 1.82 15.39 20.96
CA THR A 92 1.15 16.60 21.47
C THR A 92 -0.10 16.33 22.30
N LEU A 93 -0.61 15.10 22.34
CA LEU A 93 -1.85 14.76 23.04
C LEU A 93 -1.66 14.49 24.54
N ASP A 94 -0.42 14.48 25.05
CA ASP A 94 -0.05 14.13 26.42
C ASP A 94 -0.62 12.77 26.90
N LEU A 95 -0.66 11.79 25.99
CA LEU A 95 -1.15 10.44 26.24
C LEU A 95 0.02 9.49 26.53
N LYS A 96 -0.13 8.66 27.55
CA LYS A 96 0.91 7.70 27.96
C LYS A 96 0.69 6.32 27.34
N GLY A 97 1.76 5.70 26.86
CA GLY A 97 1.75 4.33 26.34
C GLY A 97 1.07 4.18 24.97
N TYR A 98 1.28 3.01 24.36
CA TYR A 98 0.62 2.58 23.12
C TYR A 98 0.72 3.53 21.92
N ARG A 99 1.74 4.39 21.89
CA ARG A 99 1.96 5.38 20.82
C ARG A 99 1.95 4.75 19.42
N ALA A 100 2.82 3.77 19.19
CA ALA A 100 2.93 3.11 17.89
C ALA A 100 1.61 2.42 17.48
N ASN A 101 0.94 1.76 18.42
CA ASN A 101 -0.35 1.08 18.19
C ASN A 101 -1.46 2.08 17.86
N SER A 102 -1.52 3.20 18.59
CA SER A 102 -2.54 4.24 18.42
C SER A 102 -2.36 5.01 17.12
N VAL A 103 -1.10 5.27 16.72
CA VAL A 103 -0.78 5.84 15.41
C VAL A 103 -1.18 4.90 14.29
N ALA A 104 -0.84 3.60 14.39
CA ALA A 104 -1.22 2.61 13.39
C ALA A 104 -2.75 2.55 13.21
N TYR A 105 -3.48 2.40 14.33
CA TYR A 105 -4.95 2.31 14.32
C TYR A 105 -5.60 3.60 13.84
N GLY A 106 -5.17 4.76 14.34
CA GLY A 106 -5.74 6.06 13.97
C GLY A 106 -5.53 6.39 12.49
N LEU A 107 -4.33 6.17 11.97
CA LEU A 107 -4.02 6.38 10.56
C LEU A 107 -4.81 5.41 9.67
N ALA A 108 -4.78 4.11 9.98
CA ALA A 108 -5.51 3.11 9.21
C ALA A 108 -7.02 3.40 9.16
N TRP A 109 -7.61 3.79 10.30
CA TRP A 109 -9.02 4.15 10.37
C TRP A 109 -9.34 5.38 9.52
N LEU A 110 -8.50 6.43 9.58
CA LEU A 110 -8.69 7.64 8.78
C LEU A 110 -8.57 7.37 7.28
N VAL A 111 -7.62 6.51 6.88
CA VAL A 111 -7.47 6.07 5.48
C VAL A 111 -8.72 5.33 5.01
N GLU A 112 -9.30 4.44 5.82
CA GLU A 112 -10.53 3.74 5.47
C GLU A 112 -11.76 4.66 5.44
N GLU A 113 -11.91 5.53 6.43
CA GLU A 113 -13.01 6.52 6.50
C GLU A 113 -12.97 7.49 5.30
N SER A 114 -11.78 7.82 4.80
CA SER A 114 -11.62 8.63 3.58
C SER A 114 -12.00 7.87 2.30
N GLY A 115 -12.11 6.55 2.35
CA GLY A 115 -12.16 5.69 1.16
C GLY A 115 -10.83 5.67 0.40
N ARG A 116 -9.69 5.81 1.10
CA ARG A 116 -8.32 5.95 0.52
C ARG A 116 -8.16 7.20 -0.36
N ARG A 117 -8.84 8.29 -0.01
CA ARG A 117 -8.81 9.56 -0.76
C ARG A 117 -8.01 10.67 -0.08
N ILE A 118 -7.23 10.35 0.96
CA ILE A 118 -6.23 11.30 1.46
C ILE A 118 -5.26 11.60 0.31
N ASP A 119 -5.12 12.87 -0.06
CA ASP A 119 -4.39 13.28 -1.25
C ASP A 119 -2.86 13.14 -1.09
N LEU A 120 -2.32 12.00 -1.55
CA LEU A 120 -0.88 11.72 -1.50
C LEU A 120 -0.07 12.62 -2.45
N ASN A 121 -0.66 13.09 -3.56
CA ASN A 121 0.02 13.98 -4.49
C ASN A 121 0.21 15.37 -3.86
N ARG A 122 -0.82 15.86 -3.15
CA ARG A 122 -0.74 17.11 -2.39
C ARG A 122 0.28 17.02 -1.25
N ILE A 123 0.28 15.94 -0.48
CA ILE A 123 1.27 15.73 0.60
C ILE A 123 2.69 15.69 0.03
N TRP A 124 2.91 15.00 -1.09
CA TRP A 124 4.20 14.99 -1.77
C TRP A 124 4.61 16.39 -2.24
N THR A 125 3.70 17.15 -2.83
CA THR A 125 4.02 18.49 -3.36
C THR A 125 4.30 19.50 -2.25
N GLU A 126 3.49 19.50 -1.18
CA GLU A 126 3.65 20.44 -0.06
C GLU A 126 4.67 19.97 0.99
N GLN A 127 5.10 18.70 0.93
CA GLN A 127 5.98 18.06 1.92
C GLN A 127 5.48 18.16 3.38
N ARG A 128 4.16 18.28 3.56
CA ARG A 128 3.49 18.40 4.87
C ARG A 128 2.02 18.00 4.78
N LEU A 129 1.37 17.87 5.93
CA LEU A 129 -0.08 17.71 6.02
C LEU A 129 -0.77 19.07 6.13
N SER A 130 -1.99 19.17 5.63
CA SER A 130 -2.85 20.33 5.86
C SER A 130 -3.25 20.42 7.35
N PRO A 131 -3.59 21.62 7.87
CA PRO A 131 -4.10 21.75 9.23
C PRO A 131 -5.34 20.90 9.50
N ALA A 132 -6.26 20.79 8.53
CA ALA A 132 -7.47 20.00 8.68
C ALA A 132 -7.17 18.49 8.79
N LEU A 133 -6.23 17.98 7.98
CA LEU A 133 -5.79 16.59 8.06
C LEU A 133 -5.04 16.31 9.38
N CYS A 134 -4.24 17.25 9.86
CA CYS A 134 -3.58 17.15 11.17
C CYS A 134 -4.60 16.97 12.32
N GLU A 135 -5.66 17.78 12.35
CA GLU A 135 -6.69 17.69 13.39
C GLU A 135 -7.53 16.41 13.27
N ALA A 136 -7.84 15.96 12.05
CA ALA A 136 -8.50 14.68 11.84
C ALA A 136 -7.64 13.51 12.35
N LEU A 137 -6.33 13.54 12.08
CA LEU A 137 -5.39 12.52 12.50
C LEU A 137 -5.18 12.51 14.02
N LYS A 138 -5.04 13.68 14.66
CA LYS A 138 -5.04 13.79 16.13
C LYS A 138 -6.28 13.16 16.75
N THR A 139 -7.45 13.47 16.20
CA THR A 139 -8.74 12.96 16.69
C THR A 139 -8.83 11.44 16.56
N ALA A 140 -8.44 10.90 15.40
CA ALA A 140 -8.41 9.45 15.17
C ALA A 140 -7.41 8.73 16.09
N CYS A 141 -6.21 9.29 16.26
CA CYS A 141 -5.19 8.74 17.17
C CYS A 141 -5.63 8.77 18.64
N LYS A 142 -6.28 9.85 19.10
CA LYS A 142 -6.85 9.95 20.45
C LYS A 142 -7.94 8.89 20.68
N ALA A 143 -8.82 8.69 19.70
CA ALA A 143 -9.86 7.67 19.77
C ALA A 143 -9.28 6.24 19.78
N ALA A 144 -8.23 6.00 18.99
CA ALA A 144 -7.50 4.73 18.97
C ALA A 144 -6.86 4.43 20.32
N TRP A 145 -6.13 5.40 20.88
CA TRP A 145 -5.55 5.27 22.22
C TRP A 145 -6.62 4.98 23.27
N GLY A 146 -7.73 5.71 23.27
CA GLY A 146 -8.84 5.47 24.21
C GLY A 146 -9.39 4.05 24.11
N ARG A 147 -9.56 3.51 22.90
CA ARG A 147 -10.00 2.12 22.69
C ARG A 147 -8.99 1.09 23.19
N LEU A 148 -7.70 1.33 22.96
CA LEU A 148 -6.61 0.44 23.35
C LEU A 148 -6.36 0.48 24.85
N ASN A 149 -6.40 1.66 25.47
CA ASN A 149 -6.21 1.84 26.90
C ASN A 149 -7.36 1.24 27.75
N GLN A 150 -8.56 1.13 27.18
CA GLN A 150 -9.73 0.49 27.80
C GLN A 150 -9.79 -1.03 27.57
N GLN A 151 -8.87 -1.62 26.80
CA GLN A 151 -8.84 -3.07 26.61
C GLN A 151 -8.53 -3.78 27.94
N GLN A 152 -9.25 -4.86 28.23
CA GLN A 152 -8.87 -5.76 29.31
C GLN A 152 -7.69 -6.64 28.87
N GLY A 153 -6.73 -6.83 29.78
CA GLY A 153 -5.55 -7.66 29.55
C GLY A 153 -4.39 -6.92 28.86
N ASN A 154 -3.50 -7.68 28.23
CA ASN A 154 -2.29 -7.11 27.61
C ASN A 154 -2.64 -6.40 26.29
N VAL A 155 -2.67 -5.07 26.32
CA VAL A 155 -2.96 -4.21 25.15
C VAL A 155 -2.01 -4.49 23.97
N GLY A 156 -0.74 -4.80 24.25
CA GLY A 156 0.25 -5.15 23.23
C GLY A 156 -0.17 -6.39 22.44
N GLU A 157 -0.61 -7.45 23.11
CA GLU A 157 -1.13 -8.66 22.44
C GLU A 157 -2.52 -8.43 21.83
N ALA A 158 -3.40 -7.70 22.50
CA ALA A 158 -4.73 -7.40 21.99
C ALA A 158 -4.68 -6.61 20.67
N SER A 159 -3.77 -5.64 20.56
CA SER A 159 -3.60 -4.81 19.36
C SER A 159 -3.08 -5.55 18.13
N LYS A 160 -2.55 -6.78 18.29
CA LYS A 160 -2.10 -7.64 17.18
C LYS A 160 -3.21 -8.49 16.58
N LYS A 161 -4.36 -8.56 17.27
CA LYS A 161 -5.52 -9.37 16.87
C LYS A 161 -6.37 -8.63 15.85
N VAL A 162 -6.79 -9.33 14.79
CA VAL A 162 -7.66 -8.78 13.74
C VAL A 162 -8.98 -8.31 14.34
N GLU A 163 -9.50 -9.02 15.34
CA GLU A 163 -10.75 -8.70 16.04
C GLU A 163 -10.68 -7.34 16.75
N CYS A 164 -9.51 -6.97 17.29
CA CYS A 164 -9.31 -5.67 17.91
C CYS A 164 -9.41 -4.55 16.87
N TRP A 165 -8.79 -4.76 15.69
CA TRP A 165 -8.90 -3.84 14.57
C TRP A 165 -10.34 -3.75 14.05
N GLU A 166 -11.00 -4.87 13.79
CA GLU A 166 -12.39 -4.93 13.32
C GLU A 166 -13.37 -4.19 14.24
N ALA A 167 -13.19 -4.34 15.56
CA ALA A 167 -13.99 -3.61 16.54
C ALA A 167 -13.73 -2.09 16.50
N PHE A 168 -12.49 -1.66 16.27
CA PHE A 168 -12.16 -0.24 16.17
C PHE A 168 -12.59 0.37 14.83
N ARG A 169 -12.41 -0.35 13.71
CA ARG A 169 -12.83 0.04 12.36
C ARG A 169 -14.28 0.51 12.29
N ARG A 170 -15.16 -0.17 13.02
CA ARG A 170 -16.61 0.12 13.03
C ARG A 170 -16.99 1.35 13.85
N LYS A 171 -16.07 1.95 14.61
CA LYS A 171 -16.38 3.15 15.38
C LYS A 171 -16.69 4.33 14.46
N LYS A 172 -17.70 5.11 14.85
CA LYS A 172 -17.98 6.42 14.28
C LYS A 172 -17.28 7.46 15.13
N ILE A 173 -16.23 8.06 14.57
CA ILE A 173 -15.48 9.14 15.21
C ILE A 173 -15.89 10.44 14.52
N ALA A 174 -16.37 11.40 15.30
CA ALA A 174 -16.68 12.72 14.78
C ALA A 174 -15.37 13.42 14.39
N LEU A 175 -15.23 13.76 13.11
CA LEU A 175 -14.08 14.49 12.59
C LEU A 175 -14.51 15.90 12.16
N PRO A 176 -13.59 16.87 12.08
CA PRO A 176 -13.87 18.19 11.52
C PRO A 176 -14.42 18.08 10.08
N GLU A 177 -15.29 18.97 9.62
CA GLU A 177 -15.79 18.85 8.23
C GLU A 177 -14.74 19.28 7.18
N ALA A 178 -13.80 20.14 7.59
CA ALA A 178 -12.81 20.72 6.69
C ALA A 178 -11.93 19.69 5.96
N TRP A 179 -11.53 18.58 6.62
CA TRP A 179 -10.64 17.60 5.97
C TRP A 179 -11.37 16.81 4.87
N ARG A 180 -12.71 16.63 4.96
CA ARG A 180 -13.49 15.92 3.93
C ARG A 180 -13.47 16.68 2.59
N LYS A 181 -13.39 18.01 2.65
CA LYS A 181 -13.30 18.89 1.47
C LYS A 181 -11.94 18.81 0.76
N GLU A 182 -10.92 18.30 1.45
CA GLU A 182 -9.55 18.18 0.92
C GLU A 182 -9.25 16.78 0.37
N LEU A 183 -10.23 15.88 0.38
CA LEU A 183 -10.06 14.55 -0.18
C LEU A 183 -9.94 14.61 -1.70
N ALA A 184 -9.05 13.80 -2.26
CA ALA A 184 -8.93 13.61 -3.69
C ALA A 184 -10.24 13.01 -4.27
N GLU A 185 -10.50 13.30 -5.55
CA GLU A 185 -11.69 12.78 -6.23
C GLU A 185 -11.69 11.25 -6.31
N ARG A 186 -10.51 10.67 -6.58
CA ARG A 186 -10.33 9.23 -6.76
C ARG A 186 -9.52 8.64 -5.61
N PRO A 187 -9.80 7.39 -5.21
CA PRO A 187 -8.97 6.70 -4.25
C PRO A 187 -7.56 6.49 -4.82
N PHE A 188 -6.55 6.69 -3.98
CA PHE A 188 -5.20 6.19 -4.25
C PHE A 188 -5.24 4.68 -4.03
N ALA A 189 -5.58 3.98 -5.10
CA ALA A 189 -5.68 2.53 -5.12
C ALA A 189 -4.28 1.94 -4.91
N VAL A 190 -4.06 1.40 -3.71
CA VAL A 190 -3.16 0.26 -3.57
C VAL A 190 -4.07 -0.95 -3.63
N PRO A 191 -3.95 -1.83 -4.63
CA PRO A 191 -4.74 -3.06 -4.65
C PRO A 191 -4.50 -3.82 -3.34
N ARG A 192 -5.59 -4.11 -2.63
CA ARG A 192 -5.61 -4.67 -1.26
C ARG A 192 -5.44 -6.19 -1.26
N THR A 193 -5.60 -6.80 -2.42
CA THR A 193 -5.49 -8.24 -2.66
C THR A 193 -4.83 -8.47 -4.02
N GLU A 194 -4.21 -9.63 -4.21
CA GLU A 194 -3.78 -10.11 -5.52
C GLU A 194 -4.89 -9.93 -6.59
N GLU A 195 -6.15 -10.17 -6.22
CA GLU A 195 -7.30 -10.04 -7.10
C GLU A 195 -7.49 -8.62 -7.61
N GLU A 196 -7.36 -7.62 -6.75
CA GLU A 196 -7.43 -6.21 -7.14
C GLU A 196 -6.23 -5.81 -8.02
N THR A 197 -5.03 -6.34 -7.74
CA THR A 197 -3.82 -6.07 -8.53
C THR A 197 -3.97 -6.63 -9.94
N LEU A 198 -4.37 -7.90 -10.04
CA LEU A 198 -4.57 -8.58 -11.31
C LEU A 198 -5.76 -8.00 -12.07
N SER A 199 -6.83 -7.60 -11.40
CA SER A 199 -7.96 -6.87 -12.01
C SER A 199 -7.51 -5.56 -12.65
N ALA A 200 -6.78 -4.73 -11.92
CA ALA A 200 -6.28 -3.46 -12.43
C ALA A 200 -5.28 -3.66 -13.59
N ALA A 201 -4.35 -4.61 -13.45
CA ALA A 201 -3.40 -4.95 -14.51
C ALA A 201 -4.10 -5.47 -15.76
N TRP A 202 -5.10 -6.35 -15.59
CA TRP A 202 -5.89 -6.91 -16.67
C TRP A 202 -6.66 -5.83 -17.42
N GLU A 203 -7.37 -4.95 -16.72
CA GLU A 203 -8.11 -3.85 -17.36
C GLU A 203 -7.19 -2.89 -18.12
N ARG A 204 -5.97 -2.62 -17.60
CA ARG A 204 -4.98 -1.80 -18.32
C ARG A 204 -4.49 -2.49 -19.60
N LEU A 205 -4.14 -3.78 -19.51
CA LEU A 205 -3.50 -4.52 -20.59
C LEU A 205 -4.48 -4.91 -21.69
N ARG A 206 -5.64 -5.47 -21.33
CA ARG A 206 -6.58 -6.11 -22.26
C ARG A 206 -6.98 -5.22 -23.43
N HIS A 207 -7.11 -3.92 -23.22
CA HIS A 207 -7.51 -2.97 -24.27
C HIS A 207 -6.48 -2.87 -25.40
N LYS A 208 -5.21 -3.16 -25.14
CA LYS A 208 -4.12 -3.13 -26.12
C LYS A 208 -4.11 -4.34 -27.05
N PHE A 209 -4.76 -5.43 -26.64
CA PHE A 209 -4.73 -6.74 -27.32
C PHE A 209 -6.07 -7.11 -27.96
N LEU A 210 -7.02 -6.17 -28.07
CA LEU A 210 -8.35 -6.44 -28.63
C LEU A 210 -8.32 -6.89 -30.10
N ALA A 211 -7.30 -6.47 -30.86
CA ALA A 211 -7.10 -6.85 -32.26
C ALA A 211 -5.97 -7.88 -32.46
N ASP A 212 -5.40 -8.44 -31.39
CA ASP A 212 -4.29 -9.36 -31.49
C ASP A 212 -4.74 -10.76 -31.94
N THR A 213 -4.28 -11.17 -33.12
CA THR A 213 -4.65 -12.45 -33.77
C THR A 213 -3.70 -13.59 -33.43
N ARG A 214 -2.63 -13.36 -32.65
CA ARG A 214 -1.74 -14.42 -32.18
C ARG A 214 -2.52 -15.45 -31.36
N MET A 215 -2.06 -16.69 -31.36
CA MET A 215 -2.56 -17.73 -30.47
C MET A 215 -1.90 -17.60 -29.10
N ILE A 216 -2.53 -18.14 -28.05
CA ILE A 216 -1.92 -18.13 -26.71
C ILE A 216 -0.59 -18.91 -26.71
N GLU A 217 -0.45 -19.97 -27.51
CA GLU A 217 0.83 -20.67 -27.66
C GLU A 217 1.96 -19.80 -28.19
N ASP A 218 1.66 -18.82 -29.04
CA ASP A 218 2.66 -17.85 -29.51
C ASP A 218 3.16 -16.96 -28.35
N LEU A 219 2.26 -16.59 -27.44
CA LEU A 219 2.62 -15.87 -26.21
C LEU A 219 3.40 -16.77 -25.24
N GLU A 220 3.06 -18.06 -25.12
CA GLU A 220 3.84 -19.00 -24.32
C GLU A 220 5.27 -19.12 -24.85
N ALA A 221 5.43 -19.25 -26.17
CA ALA A 221 6.74 -19.32 -26.83
C ALA A 221 7.56 -18.03 -26.63
N LEU A 222 6.91 -16.87 -26.73
CA LEU A 222 7.55 -15.56 -26.53
C LEU A 222 8.00 -15.33 -25.08
N THR A 223 7.21 -15.81 -24.11
CA THR A 223 7.37 -15.43 -22.70
C THR A 223 8.00 -16.52 -21.83
N GLY A 224 8.07 -17.76 -22.32
CA GLY A 224 8.50 -18.94 -21.57
C GLY A 224 7.53 -19.35 -20.45
N LYS A 225 6.34 -18.74 -20.38
CA LYS A 225 5.30 -19.06 -19.40
C LYS A 225 4.39 -20.15 -19.94
N GLN A 226 3.84 -20.95 -19.03
CA GLN A 226 2.88 -22.01 -19.37
C GLN A 226 1.44 -21.58 -19.14
N TRP A 227 0.58 -21.98 -20.07
CA TRP A 227 -0.86 -21.82 -20.09
C TRP A 227 -1.59 -23.16 -19.93
N VAL A 228 -2.93 -23.10 -19.99
CA VAL A 228 -3.79 -24.28 -19.96
C VAL A 228 -3.71 -24.97 -21.31
N ARG A 229 -3.15 -26.19 -21.33
CA ARG A 229 -2.92 -27.00 -22.55
C ARG A 229 -4.12 -27.10 -23.49
N SER A 230 -5.33 -27.25 -22.94
CA SER A 230 -6.56 -27.34 -23.75
C SER A 230 -7.05 -26.01 -24.34
N ARG A 231 -6.33 -24.91 -24.12
CA ARG A 231 -6.69 -23.54 -24.53
C ARG A 231 -5.52 -22.78 -25.16
N GLN A 232 -4.50 -23.50 -25.61
CA GLN A 232 -3.31 -22.90 -26.22
C GLN A 232 -3.61 -22.35 -27.63
N CYS A 233 -4.57 -22.98 -28.33
CA CYS A 233 -5.04 -22.55 -29.65
C CYS A 233 -6.12 -21.45 -29.60
N ASP A 234 -6.53 -21.01 -28.41
CA ASP A 234 -7.40 -19.83 -28.27
C ASP A 234 -6.62 -18.59 -28.74
N THR A 235 -7.28 -17.62 -29.37
CA THR A 235 -6.61 -16.37 -29.77
C THR A 235 -6.43 -15.44 -28.56
N VAL A 236 -5.40 -14.60 -28.60
CA VAL A 236 -5.16 -13.54 -27.61
C VAL A 236 -6.37 -12.62 -27.49
N SER A 237 -6.96 -12.18 -28.61
CA SER A 237 -8.16 -11.34 -28.62
C SER A 237 -9.36 -11.98 -27.92
N SER A 238 -9.51 -13.31 -27.97
CA SER A 238 -10.62 -14.04 -27.32
C SER A 238 -10.58 -13.97 -25.79
N TYR A 239 -9.40 -13.71 -25.22
CA TYR A 239 -9.23 -13.37 -23.82
C TYR A 239 -9.35 -11.87 -23.60
N ALA A 240 -8.67 -11.04 -24.39
CA ALA A 240 -8.65 -9.58 -24.26
C ALA A 240 -10.07 -8.96 -24.21
N VAL A 241 -11.03 -9.54 -24.93
CA VAL A 241 -12.43 -9.07 -24.92
C VAL A 241 -13.14 -9.24 -23.57
N LEU A 242 -12.62 -10.07 -22.66
CA LEU A 242 -13.24 -10.35 -21.36
C LEU A 242 -12.89 -9.29 -20.31
N THR A 243 -13.90 -8.76 -19.64
CA THR A 243 -13.73 -8.00 -18.38
C THR A 243 -13.14 -8.89 -17.27
N TRP A 244 -12.60 -8.28 -16.21
CA TRP A 244 -12.11 -9.04 -15.06
C TRP A 244 -13.12 -10.07 -14.51
N GLU A 245 -14.38 -9.67 -14.31
CA GLU A 245 -15.42 -10.57 -13.80
C GLU A 245 -15.69 -11.75 -14.74
N GLN A 246 -15.71 -11.51 -16.05
CA GLN A 246 -15.94 -12.55 -17.05
C GLN A 246 -14.77 -13.53 -17.11
N LEU A 247 -13.54 -13.03 -17.03
CA LEU A 247 -12.33 -13.86 -16.99
C LEU A 247 -12.33 -14.76 -15.75
N ARG A 248 -12.69 -14.21 -14.58
CA ARG A 248 -12.81 -14.96 -13.30
C ARG A 248 -13.89 -16.03 -13.32
N ARG A 249 -14.99 -15.82 -14.06
CA ARG A 249 -16.09 -16.80 -14.19
C ARG A 249 -15.77 -17.96 -15.13
N ARG A 250 -14.69 -17.91 -15.93
CA ARG A 250 -14.33 -19.03 -16.81
C ARG A 250 -13.93 -20.26 -15.99
N ARG A 251 -14.63 -21.39 -16.23
CA ARG A 251 -14.32 -22.68 -15.57
C ARG A 251 -12.85 -23.06 -15.75
N GLY A 252 -12.25 -23.56 -14.68
CA GLY A 252 -10.89 -24.11 -14.68
C GLY A 252 -9.75 -23.08 -14.63
N LEU A 253 -10.05 -21.79 -14.50
CA LEU A 253 -9.07 -20.71 -14.34
C LEU A 253 -9.03 -20.22 -12.89
N GLY A 254 -8.14 -20.79 -12.09
CA GLY A 254 -7.80 -20.26 -10.76
C GLY A 254 -6.89 -19.03 -10.84
N MET A 255 -6.74 -18.30 -9.73
CA MET A 255 -5.94 -17.06 -9.64
C MET A 255 -4.53 -17.20 -10.20
N LYS A 256 -3.80 -18.26 -9.84
CA LYS A 256 -2.47 -18.56 -10.37
C LYS A 256 -2.41 -18.63 -11.90
N LYS A 257 -3.44 -19.19 -12.55
CA LYS A 257 -3.51 -19.23 -14.01
C LYS A 257 -3.75 -17.84 -14.54
N ILE A 258 -4.75 -17.13 -14.02
CA ILE A 258 -5.05 -15.75 -14.45
C ILE A 258 -3.84 -14.83 -14.31
N ARG A 259 -3.05 -14.98 -13.23
CA ARG A 259 -1.75 -14.31 -13.05
C ARG A 259 -0.80 -14.57 -14.22
N ASN A 260 -0.56 -15.84 -14.56
CA ASN A 260 0.30 -16.20 -15.70
C ASN A 260 -0.21 -15.58 -17.01
N LEU A 261 -1.53 -15.53 -17.24
CA LEU A 261 -2.09 -14.89 -18.44
C LEU A 261 -1.70 -13.40 -18.51
N ILE A 262 -1.91 -12.69 -17.40
CA ILE A 262 -1.62 -11.26 -17.30
C ILE A 262 -0.13 -10.99 -17.49
N GLU A 263 0.73 -11.82 -16.88
CA GLU A 263 2.18 -11.74 -17.07
C GLU A 263 2.58 -11.95 -18.53
N MET A 264 1.96 -12.92 -19.24
CA MET A 264 2.22 -13.13 -20.66
C MET A 264 1.83 -11.91 -21.50
N PHE A 265 0.67 -11.30 -21.24
CA PHE A 265 0.22 -10.09 -21.93
C PHE A 265 1.13 -8.89 -21.61
N ALA A 266 1.58 -8.75 -20.36
CA ALA A 266 2.48 -7.67 -19.96
C ALA A 266 3.85 -7.77 -20.64
N ILE A 267 4.41 -8.98 -20.79
CA ILE A 267 5.67 -9.18 -21.50
C ILE A 267 5.47 -8.92 -23.01
N ALA A 268 4.39 -9.43 -23.59
CA ALA A 268 4.07 -9.26 -25.00
C ALA A 268 3.71 -7.81 -25.40
N GLU A 269 3.44 -6.93 -24.43
CA GLU A 269 3.20 -5.50 -24.66
C GLU A 269 4.50 -4.76 -24.94
N GLY A 270 5.61 -5.21 -24.33
CA GLY A 270 6.93 -4.59 -24.44
C GLY A 270 7.84 -5.20 -25.52
N ALA A 271 7.37 -6.22 -26.22
CA ALA A 271 8.09 -6.95 -27.27
C ALA A 271 7.51 -6.63 -28.65
#